data_AF-A0A179SYJ3-F1
#
_entry.id   AF-A0A179SYJ3-F1
#
_cell.length_a   1.000
_cell.length_b   1.000
_cell.length_c   1.000
_cell.angle_alpha   90.00
_cell.angle_beta   90.00
_cell.angle_gamma   90.00
#
_symmetry.space_group_name_H-M   'P 1'
#
loop_
_entity.id
_entity.type
_entity.pdbx_description
1 polymer ?
#
loop_
_entity_poly.entity_id
_entity_poly.type
_entity_poly.pdbx_seq_one_letter_code
_entity_poly.pdbx_strand_id
1 'polypeptide(L)'
;MLKYSIFFLFISFIFLVFNGSALGFIFYQERLGDLFGIILFCGTSLLGALCASIALEKKSSYYSNLFFYGHLVVTFFPIYYWGISRLLLTIH
;
A
#
# COMPACT_ATOMS: atom_id res chain seq x y z
N MET A 1 -7.84 25.70 -4.24
CA MET A 1 -7.81 24.61 -3.23
C MET A 1 -8.05 23.20 -3.81
N LEU A 2 -8.75 23.02 -4.93
CA LEU A 2 -8.90 21.73 -5.65
C LEU A 2 -7.57 21.08 -6.09
N LYS A 3 -6.55 21.91 -6.43
CA LYS A 3 -5.24 21.42 -6.91
C LYS A 3 -4.52 20.48 -5.95
N TYR A 4 -4.59 20.73 -4.63
CA TYR A 4 -3.90 19.90 -3.65
C TYR A 4 -4.52 18.51 -3.49
N SER A 5 -5.85 18.39 -3.61
CA SER A 5 -6.54 17.09 -3.51
C SER A 5 -6.16 16.17 -4.67
N ILE A 6 -6.09 16.72 -5.90
CA ILE A 6 -5.63 15.98 -7.08
C ILE A 6 -4.17 15.56 -6.92
N PHE A 7 -3.33 16.43 -6.37
CA PHE A 7 -1.92 16.11 -6.10
C PHE A 7 -1.77 14.96 -5.09
N PHE A 8 -2.51 14.96 -3.98
CA PHE A 8 -2.51 13.86 -3.02
C PHE A 8 -3.06 12.56 -3.61
N LEU A 9 -4.11 12.63 -4.43
CA LEU A 9 -4.62 11.46 -5.16
C LEU A 9 -3.60 10.90 -6.14
N PHE A 10 -2.84 11.77 -6.80
CA PHE A 10 -1.77 11.35 -7.71
C PHE A 10 -0.62 10.65 -6.96
N ILE A 11 -0.21 11.19 -5.82
CA ILE A 11 0.78 10.53 -4.95
C ILE A 11 0.26 9.18 -4.45
N SER A 12 -0.99 9.13 -3.98
CA SER A 12 -1.64 7.88 -3.55
C SER A 12 -1.69 6.87 -4.70
N PHE A 13 -2.04 7.30 -5.91
CA PHE A 13 -2.04 6.44 -7.09
C PHE A 13 -0.66 5.84 -7.37
N ILE A 14 0.42 6.63 -7.30
CA ILE A 14 1.79 6.13 -7.48
C ILE A 14 2.13 5.06 -6.43
N PHE A 15 1.85 5.34 -5.16
CA PHE A 15 2.09 4.36 -4.10
C PHE A 15 1.26 3.08 -4.29
N LEU A 16 0.00 3.22 -4.73
CA LEU A 16 -0.89 2.08 -4.93
C LEU A 16 -0.43 1.21 -6.09
N VAL A 17 0.00 1.81 -7.21
CA VAL A 17 0.55 1.06 -8.35
C VAL A 17 1.88 0.42 -7.98
N PHE A 18 2.74 1.12 -7.25
CA PHE A 18 4.03 0.56 -6.84
C PHE A 18 3.84 -0.62 -5.89
N ASN A 19 3.10 -0.45 -4.79
CA ASN A 19 2.87 -1.50 -3.79
C ASN A 19 1.91 -2.59 -4.27
N GLY A 20 0.89 -2.24 -5.05
CA GLY A 20 -0.08 -3.19 -5.59
C GLY A 20 0.46 -4.02 -6.76
N SER A 21 1.63 -3.67 -7.31
CA SER A 21 2.30 -4.45 -8.35
C SER A 21 3.40 -5.34 -7.77
N ALA A 22 3.90 -6.27 -8.59
CA ALA A 22 5.06 -7.08 -8.22
C ALA A 22 6.33 -6.24 -7.97
N LEU A 23 6.41 -5.01 -8.49
CA LEU A 23 7.58 -4.14 -8.32
C LEU A 23 7.81 -3.76 -6.85
N GLY A 24 6.76 -3.38 -6.13
CA GLY A 24 6.87 -3.03 -4.72
C GLY A 24 7.33 -4.21 -3.88
N PHE A 25 6.82 -5.41 -4.17
CA PHE A 25 7.27 -6.62 -3.49
C PHE A 25 8.74 -6.92 -3.75
N ILE A 26 9.20 -6.91 -5.01
CA ILE A 26 10.60 -7.15 -5.36
C ILE A 26 11.51 -6.07 -4.73
N PHE A 27 11.08 -4.82 -4.77
CA PHE A 27 11.89 -3.73 -4.24
C PHE A 27 12.00 -3.78 -2.71
N TYR A 28 10.89 -3.94 -2.00
CA TYR A 28 10.91 -3.94 -0.54
C TYR A 28 11.39 -5.26 0.04
N GLN A 29 10.84 -6.39 -0.41
CA GLN A 29 11.12 -7.69 0.19
C GLN A 29 12.47 -8.27 -0.26
N GLU A 30 12.69 -8.40 -1.58
CA GLU A 30 13.89 -9.07 -2.11
C GLU A 30 15.16 -8.23 -1.92
N ARG A 31 15.08 -6.90 -2.03
CA ARG A 31 16.27 -6.04 -1.94
C ARG A 31 16.60 -5.56 -0.53
N LEU A 32 15.59 -5.31 0.30
CA LEU A 32 15.79 -4.72 1.62
C LEU A 32 15.66 -5.73 2.77
N GLY A 33 15.30 -6.98 2.45
CA GLY A 33 15.14 -8.08 3.39
C GLY A 33 13.75 -8.13 4.04
N ASP A 34 13.41 -9.27 4.63
CA ASP A 34 12.04 -9.59 5.02
C ASP A 34 11.42 -8.57 6.00
N LEU A 35 12.03 -8.37 7.18
CA LEU A 35 11.40 -7.54 8.22
C LEU A 35 11.32 -6.07 7.81
N PHE A 36 12.43 -5.52 7.33
CA PHE A 36 12.52 -4.11 6.95
C PHE A 36 11.70 -3.82 5.69
N GLY A 37 11.71 -4.76 4.73
CA GLY A 37 10.87 -4.74 3.54
C GLY A 37 9.38 -4.70 3.87
N ILE A 38 8.90 -5.59 4.74
CA ILE A 38 7.49 -5.60 5.17
C ILE A 38 7.11 -4.26 5.82
N ILE A 39 7.94 -3.74 6.72
CA ILE A 39 7.66 -2.45 7.40
C ILE A 39 7.56 -1.31 6.38
N LEU A 40 8.49 -1.22 5.43
CA LEU A 40 8.48 -0.17 4.41
C LEU A 40 7.33 -0.32 3.41
N PHE A 41 7.01 -1.54 2.99
CA PHE A 41 5.88 -1.82 2.12
C PHE A 41 4.57 -1.37 2.78
N CYS A 42 4.35 -1.80 4.02
CA CYS A 42 3.19 -1.39 4.80
C CYS A 42 3.16 0.12 5.03
N GLY A 43 4.31 0.71 5.40
CA GLY A 43 4.43 2.14 5.66
C GLY A 43 4.11 3.01 4.45
N THR A 44 4.64 2.66 3.28
CA THR A 44 4.35 3.40 2.04
C THR A 44 2.91 3.21 1.57
N SER A 45 2.31 2.04 1.79
CA SER A 45 0.90 1.82 1.50
C SER A 45 0.00 2.64 2.45
N LEU A 46 0.30 2.68 3.74
CA LEU A 46 -0.42 3.52 4.72
C LEU A 46 -0.24 5.01 4.45
N LEU A 47 0.93 5.45 4.00
CA LEU A 47 1.16 6.84 3.61
C LEU A 47 0.35 7.21 2.37
N GLY A 48 0.20 6.28 1.42
CA GLY A 48 -0.74 6.40 0.32
C GLY A 48 -2.21 6.48 0.78
N ALA A 49 -2.61 5.65 1.75
CA ALA A 49 -3.93 5.71 2.36
C ALA A 49 -4.19 7.08 3.03
N LEU A 50 -3.21 7.62 3.75
CA LEU A 50 -3.29 8.96 4.35
C LEU A 50 -3.47 10.05 3.27
N CYS A 51 -2.76 9.94 2.16
CA CYS A 51 -2.93 10.87 1.03
C CYS A 51 -4.36 10.77 0.43
N ALA A 52 -4.89 9.55 0.28
CA ALA A 52 -6.26 9.34 -0.16
C ALA A 52 -7.30 9.85 0.84
N SER A 53 -7.06 9.71 2.15
CA SER A 53 -7.98 10.19 3.20
C SER A 53 -8.04 11.73 3.24
N ILE A 54 -6.90 12.41 3.08
CA ILE A 54 -6.87 13.88 2.97
C ILE A 54 -7.67 14.36 1.76
N ALA A 55 -7.62 13.62 0.64
CA ALA A 55 -8.45 13.93 -0.52
C ALA A 55 -9.94 13.63 -0.28
N LEU A 56 -10.25 12.54 0.44
CA LEU A 56 -11.60 12.11 0.81
C LEU A 56 -12.32 13.17 1.67
N GLU A 57 -11.65 13.70 2.70
CA GLU A 57 -12.21 14.71 3.61
C GLU A 57 -12.67 15.97 2.88
N LYS A 58 -11.94 16.39 1.84
CA LYS A 58 -12.31 17.59 1.07
C LYS A 58 -13.49 17.36 0.14
N LYS A 59 -13.47 16.24 -0.58
CA LYS A 59 -14.54 15.86 -1.51
C LYS A 59 -14.47 14.37 -1.76
N SER A 60 -15.39 13.64 -1.15
CA SER A 60 -15.51 12.20 -1.41
C SER A 60 -15.81 11.96 -2.88
N SER A 61 -14.91 11.21 -3.52
CA SER A 61 -14.99 10.80 -4.92
C SER A 61 -14.83 9.28 -5.01
N TYR A 62 -15.25 8.68 -6.12
CA TYR A 62 -15.04 7.25 -6.35
C TYR A 62 -13.56 6.87 -6.20
N TYR A 63 -12.65 7.65 -6.81
CA TYR A 63 -11.20 7.38 -6.77
C TYR A 63 -10.58 7.53 -5.39
N SER A 64 -11.00 8.52 -4.58
CA SER A 64 -10.48 8.66 -3.21
C SER A 64 -10.86 7.47 -2.33
N ASN A 65 -12.08 6.94 -2.49
CA ASN A 65 -12.50 5.72 -1.78
C ASN A 65 -11.72 4.50 -2.30
N LEU A 66 -11.69 4.32 -3.63
CA LEU A 66 -10.98 3.20 -4.25
C LEU A 66 -9.52 3.13 -3.81
N PHE A 67 -8.81 4.26 -3.80
CA PHE A 67 -7.41 4.28 -3.40
C PHE A 67 -7.22 4.07 -1.91
N PHE A 68 -8.06 4.68 -1.06
CA PHE A 68 -8.00 4.47 0.38
C PHE A 68 -8.18 2.98 0.74
N TYR A 69 -9.26 2.35 0.27
CA TYR A 69 -9.52 0.94 0.54
C TYR A 69 -8.51 0.02 -0.16
N GLY A 70 -8.07 0.37 -1.38
CA GLY A 70 -7.00 -0.34 -2.08
C GLY A 70 -5.72 -0.40 -1.27
N HIS A 71 -5.29 0.74 -0.70
CA HIS A 71 -4.11 0.78 0.17
C HIS A 71 -4.28 -0.06 1.42
N LEU A 72 -5.46 -0.07 2.05
CA LEU A 72 -5.71 -0.92 3.21
C LEU A 72 -5.55 -2.40 2.85
N VAL A 73 -6.14 -2.85 1.75
CA VAL A 73 -6.00 -4.23 1.26
C VAL A 73 -4.53 -4.57 0.99
N VAL A 74 -3.83 -3.71 0.22
CA VAL A 74 -2.43 -3.93 -0.14
C VAL A 74 -1.53 -3.98 1.10
N THR A 75 -1.79 -3.15 2.11
CA THR A 75 -1.00 -3.15 3.37
C THR A 75 -0.96 -4.52 4.04
N PHE A 76 -2.01 -5.33 3.92
CA PHE A 76 -2.06 -6.66 4.55
C PHE A 76 -1.46 -7.77 3.69
N PHE A 77 -1.12 -7.53 2.43
CA PHE A 77 -0.55 -8.56 1.54
C PHE A 77 0.75 -9.19 2.08
N PRO A 78 1.75 -8.42 2.53
CA PRO A 78 3.00 -9.03 3.01
C PRO A 78 2.76 -9.91 4.24
N ILE A 79 1.87 -9.48 5.15
CA ILE A 79 1.51 -10.25 6.35
C ILE A 79 0.80 -11.55 5.95
N TYR A 80 -0.14 -11.49 5.00
CA TYR A 80 -0.85 -12.65 4.49
C TYR A 80 0.12 -13.69 3.88
N TYR A 81 1.00 -13.26 2.98
CA TYR A 81 1.97 -14.16 2.34
C TYR A 81 3.02 -14.70 3.31
N TRP A 82 3.48 -13.87 4.25
CA TRP A 82 4.39 -14.31 5.31
C TRP A 82 3.74 -15.39 6.19
N GLY A 83 2.47 -15.21 6.57
CA GLY A 83 1.70 -16.20 7.34
C GLY A 83 1.53 -17.52 6.59
N ILE A 84 1.21 -17.48 5.30
CA ILE A 84 1.12 -18.67 4.45
C ILE A 84 2.47 -19.38 4.35
N SER A 85 3.55 -18.64 4.12
CA SER A 85 4.90 -19.20 4.03
C SER A 85 5.29 -19.93 5.33
N ARG A 86 5.01 -19.33 6.49
CA ARG A 86 5.25 -19.96 7.80
C ARG A 86 4.42 -21.21 8.03
N LEU A 87 3.15 -21.20 7.66
CA LEU A 87 2.28 -22.38 7.75
C LEU A 87 2.81 -23.54 6.88
N LEU A 88 3.17 -23.26 5.63
CA LEU A 88 3.72 -24.26 4.72
C LEU A 88 5.02 -24.87 5.25
N LEU A 89 5.93 -24.04 5.77
CA LEU A 89 7.19 -24.49 6.36
C LEU A 89 7.04 -25.23 7.70
N THR A 90 5.89 -25.12 8.37
CA THR A 90 5.64 -25.86 9.62
C THR A 90 5.00 -27.23 9.33
N ILE A 91 4.31 -27.37 8.20
CA ILE A 91 3.64 -28.60 7.78
C ILE A 91 4.60 -29.56 7.04
N HIS A 92 5.74 -29.05 6.55
CA HIS A 92 6.85 -29.85 5.99
C HIS A 92 8.02 -29.93 6.96
#